data_AF-A0A920Q618-F1
#
_entry.id   AF-A0A920Q618-F1
#
_cell.length_a   1.000
_cell.length_b   1.000
_cell.length_c   1.000
_cell.angle_alpha   90.00
_cell.angle_beta   90.00
_cell.angle_gamma   90.00
#
_symmetry.space_group_name_H-M   'P 1'
#
loop_
_entity.id
_entity.type
_entity.pdbx_description
1 polymer ?
#
loop_
_entity_poly.entity_id
_entity_poly.type
_entity_poly.pdbx_seq_one_letter_code
_entity_poly.pdbx_strand_id
1 'polypeptide(L)'
;MATRYSSLGCVNNDGRELGGVSPEEPQAASGVFKYRPCRIHSGGNYRRFSTIRFGSNGVMFYLVGYSITNLVVFAAVISFFNMTGKEEITDLGGLASNQPFLAACLGMGLFSLAGLPIFAGFTMKFYLFTAVASEGFLWLAGLAIFSSLISLYYYFQVLRQVYIEPVPVGETGVDIAEENPALRARPSLPIVTVLASGAGAMIWLGIYPRPLIEVIQAASDAFIG
;
A
#
# COMPACT_ATOMS: atom_id res chain seq x y z
N MET A 1 -37.84 34.35 10.76
CA MET A 1 -37.45 32.95 11.03
C MET A 1 -35.95 32.86 10.79
N ALA A 2 -35.14 33.16 11.83
CA ALA A 2 -33.69 33.25 11.73
C ALA A 2 -33.06 32.09 12.52
N THR A 3 -32.30 31.28 11.81
CA THR A 3 -31.64 30.06 12.28
C THR A 3 -30.52 30.42 13.25
N ARG A 4 -30.63 29.97 14.51
CA ARG A 4 -29.56 30.06 15.52
C ARG A 4 -28.36 29.22 15.07
N TYR A 5 -27.24 29.85 14.78
CA TYR A 5 -25.94 29.18 14.77
C TYR A 5 -25.37 29.26 16.18
N SER A 6 -25.37 28.12 16.88
CA SER A 6 -24.72 27.97 18.19
C SER A 6 -23.22 28.23 18.04
N SER A 7 -22.77 29.32 18.65
CA SER A 7 -21.37 29.56 19.00
C SER A 7 -20.90 28.47 19.97
N LEU A 8 -20.15 27.48 19.47
CA LEU A 8 -19.37 26.60 20.35
C LEU A 8 -18.23 27.43 20.95
N GLY A 9 -18.51 28.06 22.08
CA GLY A 9 -17.49 28.64 22.96
C GLY A 9 -16.69 27.51 23.62
N CYS A 10 -15.37 27.67 23.68
CA CYS A 10 -14.50 26.81 24.47
C CYS A 10 -14.83 27.00 25.96
N VAL A 11 -15.54 26.05 26.55
CA VAL A 11 -15.80 26.00 27.99
C VAL A 11 -14.62 25.29 28.67
N ASN A 12 -14.04 25.93 29.68
CA ASN A 12 -13.00 25.30 30.50
C ASN A 12 -13.65 24.33 31.52
N ASN A 13 -12.88 23.36 32.03
CA ASN A 13 -13.39 22.25 32.86
C ASN A 13 -13.98 22.68 34.22
N ASP A 14 -13.86 23.96 34.60
CA ASP A 14 -14.43 24.56 35.81
C ASP A 14 -15.74 25.34 35.57
N GLY A 15 -16.34 25.24 34.38
CA GLY A 15 -17.66 25.80 34.08
C GLY A 15 -17.76 27.33 34.04
N ARG A 16 -16.63 28.06 33.98
CA ARG A 16 -16.63 29.52 33.80
C ARG A 16 -16.54 29.88 32.31
N GLU A 17 -17.54 30.61 31.82
CA GLU A 17 -17.51 31.24 30.49
C GLU A 17 -16.36 32.26 30.44
N LEU A 18 -15.46 32.14 29.47
CA LEU A 18 -14.47 33.17 29.21
C LEU A 18 -15.22 34.38 28.62
N GLY A 19 -15.23 35.48 29.37
CA GLY A 19 -16.00 36.68 29.11
C GLY A 19 -15.97 37.14 27.65
N GLY A 20 -17.15 37.54 27.16
CA GLY A 20 -17.39 37.95 25.79
C GLY A 20 -16.48 39.08 25.33
N VAL A 21 -15.96 38.92 24.11
CA VAL A 21 -15.25 39.98 23.38
C VAL A 21 -16.29 40.76 22.60
N SER A 22 -16.43 42.05 22.91
CA SER A 22 -17.26 43.03 22.20
C SER A 22 -16.81 43.15 20.73
N PRO A 23 -17.71 43.45 19.77
CA PRO A 23 -17.36 43.43 18.35
C PRO A 23 -16.54 44.67 17.98
N GLU A 24 -15.27 44.49 17.62
CA GLU A 24 -14.50 45.50 16.90
C GLU A 24 -14.79 45.42 15.39
N GLU A 25 -15.15 46.57 14.84
CA GLU A 25 -15.42 46.85 13.44
C GLU A 25 -14.17 46.57 12.55
N PRO A 26 -14.33 46.10 11.29
CA PRO A 26 -13.25 45.44 10.56
C PRO A 26 -12.32 46.46 9.89
N GLN A 27 -11.09 46.59 10.37
CA GLN A 27 -10.04 47.24 9.60
C GLN A 27 -9.34 46.22 8.68
N ALA A 28 -9.69 46.32 7.41
CA ALA A 28 -9.01 45.67 6.30
C ALA A 28 -7.55 46.18 6.20
N ALA A 29 -6.58 45.40 6.67
CA ALA A 29 -5.19 45.55 6.28
C ALA A 29 -4.39 44.25 6.51
N SER A 30 -3.86 43.70 5.41
CA SER A 30 -2.99 42.52 5.31
C SER A 30 -3.66 41.14 5.50
N GLY A 31 -4.00 40.52 4.36
CA GLY A 31 -4.56 39.18 4.26
C GLY A 31 -3.58 38.07 4.62
N VAL A 32 -3.42 37.81 5.92
CA VAL A 32 -2.85 36.56 6.41
C VAL A 32 -3.74 36.06 7.54
N PHE A 33 -4.66 35.17 7.19
CA PHE A 33 -5.51 34.45 8.15
C PHE A 33 -4.60 33.53 8.98
N LYS A 34 -4.00 34.07 10.04
CA LYS A 34 -3.05 33.37 10.89
C LYS A 34 -3.82 32.55 11.90
N TYR A 35 -4.22 31.34 11.49
CA TYR A 35 -4.56 30.29 12.44
C TYR A 35 -3.34 30.07 13.34
N ARG A 36 -3.41 30.58 14.58
CA ARG A 36 -2.50 30.18 15.65
C ARG A 36 -3.19 28.99 16.31
N PRO A 37 -2.85 27.73 15.96
CA PRO A 37 -3.38 26.61 16.70
C PRO A 37 -2.98 26.78 18.16
N CYS A 38 -3.96 26.61 19.04
CA CYS A 38 -3.77 26.65 20.47
C CYS A 38 -2.67 25.64 20.82
N ARG A 39 -1.54 26.13 21.30
CA ARG A 39 -0.41 25.29 21.72
C ARG A 39 -0.80 24.64 23.04
N ILE A 40 -1.47 23.49 22.97
CA ILE A 40 -1.74 22.66 24.15
C ILE A 40 -0.38 22.15 24.66
N HIS A 41 0.08 22.71 25.77
CA HIS A 41 1.24 22.23 26.50
C HIS A 41 0.79 21.03 27.34
N SER A 42 0.75 19.84 26.75
CA SER A 42 0.29 18.63 27.45
C SER A 42 1.46 17.77 27.92
N GLY A 43 1.59 17.65 29.24
CA GLY A 43 2.65 16.94 29.92
C GLY A 43 2.60 15.41 29.77
N GLY A 44 3.80 14.81 29.80
CA GLY A 44 4.11 13.56 30.49
C GLY A 44 3.63 12.22 29.91
N ASN A 45 2.38 12.08 29.48
CA ASN A 45 1.77 10.76 29.19
C ASN A 45 1.21 10.60 27.76
N TYR A 46 1.12 11.70 26.99
CA TYR A 46 0.63 11.67 25.60
C TYR A 46 1.63 11.07 24.61
N ARG A 47 2.92 10.98 24.97
CA ARG A 47 3.93 10.37 24.09
C ARG A 47 3.61 8.90 23.79
N ARG A 48 3.06 8.14 24.74
CA ARG A 48 2.73 6.72 24.51
C ARG A 48 1.54 6.52 23.57
N PHE A 49 0.50 7.37 23.68
CA PHE A 49 -0.70 7.25 22.86
C PHE A 49 -0.48 7.80 21.44
N SER A 50 0.33 8.87 21.28
CA SER A 50 0.72 9.35 19.95
C SER A 50 1.53 8.31 19.19
N THR A 51 2.43 7.60 19.87
CA THR A 51 3.24 6.53 19.29
C THR A 51 2.39 5.40 18.73
N ILE A 52 1.36 4.95 19.47
CA ILE A 52 0.42 3.91 18.99
C ILE A 52 -0.30 4.35 17.71
N ARG A 53 -0.64 5.64 17.57
CA ARG A 53 -1.29 6.16 16.35
C ARG A 53 -0.36 6.14 15.14
N PHE A 54 0.91 6.51 15.30
CA PHE A 54 1.88 6.48 14.21
C PHE A 54 2.22 5.04 13.78
N GLY A 55 2.42 4.14 14.74
CA GLY A 55 2.63 2.73 14.47
C GLY A 55 1.42 2.06 13.82
N SER A 56 0.21 2.31 14.33
CA SER A 56 -1.04 1.75 13.79
C SER A 56 -1.28 2.18 12.33
N ASN A 57 -1.12 3.47 12.02
CA ASN A 57 -1.27 3.98 10.65
C ASN A 57 -0.28 3.33 9.68
N GLY A 58 0.98 3.14 10.10
CA GLY A 58 2.00 2.50 9.27
C GLY A 58 1.71 1.03 8.98
N VAL A 59 1.25 0.28 9.98
CA VAL A 59 0.85 -1.13 9.81
C VAL A 59 -0.38 -1.25 8.91
N MET A 60 -1.40 -0.39 9.08
CA MET A 60 -2.57 -0.39 8.20
C MET A 60 -2.20 -0.08 6.75
N PHE A 61 -1.32 0.90 6.53
CA PHE A 61 -0.83 1.23 5.18
C PHE A 61 -0.10 0.06 4.53
N TYR A 62 0.75 -0.62 5.30
CA TYR A 62 1.44 -1.82 4.84
C TYR A 62 0.47 -2.95 4.47
N LEU A 63 -0.52 -3.23 5.32
CA LEU A 63 -1.49 -4.30 5.08
C LEU A 63 -2.32 -4.06 3.81
N VAL A 64 -2.82 -2.84 3.61
CA VAL A 64 -3.66 -2.53 2.44
C VAL A 64 -2.90 -2.74 1.14
N GLY A 65 -1.71 -2.15 1.00
CA GLY A 65 -0.98 -2.31 -0.26
C GLY A 65 -0.39 -3.72 -0.42
N TYR A 66 -0.07 -4.43 0.68
CA TYR A 66 0.32 -5.84 0.63
C TYR A 66 -0.82 -6.72 0.11
N SER A 67 -2.06 -6.47 0.56
CA SER A 67 -3.26 -7.15 0.06
C SER A 67 -3.48 -6.90 -1.44
N ILE A 68 -3.35 -5.65 -1.90
CA ILE A 68 -3.47 -5.32 -3.33
C ILE A 68 -2.41 -6.08 -4.15
N THR A 69 -1.15 -6.07 -3.68
CA THR A 69 -0.04 -6.74 -4.37
C THR A 69 -0.26 -8.25 -4.46
N ASN A 70 -0.65 -8.89 -3.35
CA ASN A 70 -0.94 -10.32 -3.33
C ASN A 70 -2.14 -10.68 -4.21
N LEU A 71 -3.16 -9.83 -4.27
CA LEU A 71 -4.32 -10.07 -5.14
C LEU A 71 -3.90 -10.14 -6.61
N VAL A 72 -2.95 -9.30 -7.05
CA VAL A 72 -2.42 -9.34 -8.42
C VAL A 72 -1.58 -10.59 -8.67
N VAL A 73 -0.68 -10.94 -7.73
CA VAL A 73 0.16 -12.14 -7.85
C VAL A 73 -0.72 -13.40 -7.90
N PHE A 74 -1.66 -13.55 -6.97
CA PHE A 74 -2.56 -14.70 -6.95
C PHE A 74 -3.48 -14.73 -8.16
N ALA A 75 -4.03 -13.60 -8.61
CA ALA A 75 -4.83 -13.56 -9.83
C ALA A 75 -4.02 -14.04 -11.06
N ALA A 76 -2.74 -13.67 -11.14
CA ALA A 76 -1.88 -14.10 -12.23
C ALA A 76 -1.56 -15.61 -12.15
N VAL A 77 -1.22 -16.12 -10.97
CA VAL A 77 -0.94 -17.55 -10.74
C VAL A 77 -2.19 -18.41 -10.98
N ILE A 78 -3.36 -17.99 -10.49
CA ILE A 78 -4.63 -18.69 -10.72
C ILE A 78 -4.98 -18.70 -12.22
N SER A 79 -4.72 -17.59 -12.93
CA SER A 79 -4.92 -17.55 -14.37
C SER A 79 -4.02 -18.54 -15.10
N PHE A 80 -2.77 -18.71 -14.67
CA PHE A 80 -1.85 -19.73 -15.20
C PHE A 80 -2.37 -21.14 -14.90
N PHE A 81 -2.70 -21.41 -13.63
CA PHE A 81 -3.21 -22.71 -13.20
C PHE A 81 -4.48 -23.13 -13.96
N ASN A 82 -5.42 -22.20 -14.21
CA ASN A 82 -6.63 -22.51 -14.98
C ASN A 82 -6.35 -22.89 -16.45
N MET A 83 -5.17 -22.55 -16.99
CA MET A 83 -4.79 -22.86 -18.36
C MET A 83 -3.96 -24.15 -18.48
N THR A 84 -3.11 -24.45 -17.49
CA THR A 84 -2.19 -25.60 -17.51
C THR A 84 -2.51 -26.70 -16.52
N GLY A 85 -3.23 -26.40 -15.44
CA GLY A 85 -3.40 -27.28 -14.29
C GLY A 85 -2.12 -27.53 -13.50
N LYS A 86 -1.06 -26.74 -13.72
CA LYS A 86 0.26 -26.89 -13.11
C LYS A 86 0.49 -25.83 -12.03
N GLU A 87 1.10 -26.23 -10.91
CA GLU A 87 1.31 -25.37 -9.73
C GLU A 87 2.78 -25.17 -9.37
N GLU A 88 3.69 -25.94 -9.98
CA GLU A 88 5.11 -25.87 -9.66
C GLU A 88 5.74 -24.59 -10.19
N ILE A 89 6.70 -24.05 -9.43
CA ILE A 89 7.46 -22.87 -9.85
C ILE A 89 8.21 -23.20 -11.15
N THR A 90 8.73 -24.43 -11.28
CA THR A 90 9.44 -24.87 -12.48
C THR A 90 8.59 -24.76 -13.74
N ASP A 91 7.28 -24.96 -13.60
CA ASP A 91 6.34 -25.00 -14.72
C ASP A 91 6.02 -23.61 -15.30
N LEU A 92 6.38 -22.55 -14.57
CA LEU A 92 6.28 -21.17 -15.05
C LEU A 92 7.33 -20.81 -16.12
N GLY A 93 8.23 -21.74 -16.45
CA GLY A 93 9.24 -21.60 -17.50
C GLY A 93 8.64 -21.16 -18.84
N GLY A 94 9.27 -20.17 -19.48
CA GLY A 94 8.84 -19.67 -20.80
C GLY A 94 7.47 -18.99 -20.83
N LEU A 95 6.86 -18.66 -19.68
CA LEU A 95 5.58 -17.96 -19.62
C LEU A 95 5.64 -16.58 -20.31
N ALA A 96 6.78 -15.89 -20.24
CA ALA A 96 6.98 -14.61 -20.92
C ALA A 96 6.87 -14.70 -22.45
N SER A 97 7.26 -15.83 -23.05
CA SER A 97 7.17 -16.04 -24.51
C SER A 97 5.76 -16.41 -24.97
N ASN A 98 4.99 -17.09 -24.12
CA ASN A 98 3.64 -17.55 -24.47
C ASN A 98 2.57 -16.51 -24.12
N GLN A 99 2.66 -15.91 -22.93
CA GLN A 99 1.74 -14.88 -22.44
C GLN A 99 2.50 -13.72 -21.80
N PRO A 100 3.06 -12.80 -22.62
CA PRO A 100 3.88 -11.69 -22.10
C PRO A 100 3.09 -10.76 -21.17
N PHE A 101 1.78 -10.60 -21.38
CA PHE A 101 0.95 -9.77 -20.51
C PHE A 101 0.81 -10.37 -19.09
N LEU A 102 0.56 -11.68 -19.00
CA LEU A 102 0.43 -12.37 -17.72
C LEU A 102 1.77 -12.39 -16.97
N ALA A 103 2.86 -12.68 -17.69
CA ALA A 103 4.22 -12.63 -17.16
C ALA A 103 4.60 -11.23 -16.68
N ALA A 104 4.18 -10.16 -17.37
CA ALA A 104 4.41 -8.79 -16.97
C ALA A 104 3.65 -8.44 -15.68
N CYS A 105 2.37 -8.82 -15.57
CA CYS A 105 1.58 -8.59 -14.36
C CYS A 105 2.12 -9.35 -13.14
N LEU A 106 2.45 -10.64 -13.32
CA LEU A 106 3.10 -11.44 -12.28
C LEU A 106 4.43 -10.83 -11.86
N GLY A 107 5.26 -10.45 -12.83
CA GLY A 107 6.55 -9.80 -12.60
C GLY A 107 6.43 -8.46 -11.88
N MET A 108 5.46 -7.61 -12.25
CA MET A 108 5.16 -6.36 -11.54
C MET A 108 4.75 -6.61 -10.08
N GLY A 109 3.94 -7.63 -9.82
CA GLY A 109 3.58 -8.03 -8.46
C GLY A 109 4.78 -8.49 -7.64
N LEU A 110 5.63 -9.35 -8.20
CA LEU A 110 6.89 -9.79 -7.60
C LEU A 110 7.85 -8.62 -7.33
N PHE A 111 7.97 -7.69 -8.27
CA PHE A 111 8.76 -6.47 -8.12
C PHE A 111 8.21 -5.52 -7.06
N SER A 112 6.88 -5.44 -6.91
CA SER A 112 6.25 -4.74 -5.80
C SER A 112 6.60 -5.40 -4.46
N LEU A 113 6.48 -6.73 -4.33
CA LEU A 113 6.87 -7.44 -3.10
C LEU A 113 8.36 -7.31 -2.77
N ALA A 114 9.22 -7.34 -3.80
CA ALA A 114 10.64 -7.07 -3.71
C ALA A 114 10.93 -5.68 -3.15
N GLY A 115 10.07 -4.70 -3.42
CA GLY A 115 10.21 -3.33 -2.95
C GLY A 115 11.11 -2.49 -3.84
N LEU A 116 10.93 -2.56 -5.16
CA LEU A 116 11.55 -1.62 -6.09
C LEU A 116 10.92 -0.22 -5.93
N PRO A 117 11.71 0.88 -6.05
CA PRO A 117 11.28 2.24 -5.68
C PRO A 117 10.11 2.79 -6.48
N ILE A 118 9.83 2.23 -7.67
CA ILE A 118 8.69 2.62 -8.51
C ILE A 118 7.37 1.96 -8.09
N PHE A 119 7.42 0.90 -7.26
CA PHE A 119 6.25 0.12 -6.86
C PHE A 119 5.81 0.42 -5.43
N ALA A 120 4.51 0.19 -5.19
CA ALA A 120 3.89 0.31 -3.87
C ALA A 120 4.68 -0.31 -2.71
N GLY A 121 5.26 -1.51 -2.90
CA GLY A 121 5.90 -2.25 -1.80
C GLY A 121 7.17 -1.59 -1.24
N PHE A 122 7.87 -0.75 -2.00
CA PHE A 122 8.94 0.05 -1.44
C PHE A 122 8.38 1.12 -0.50
N THR A 123 7.41 1.90 -0.99
CA THR A 123 6.78 3.00 -0.24
C THR A 123 6.17 2.51 1.07
N MET A 124 5.53 1.35 1.06
CA MET A 124 4.98 0.69 2.25
C MET A 124 6.04 0.38 3.31
N LYS A 125 7.11 -0.32 2.91
CA LYS A 125 8.20 -0.68 3.82
C LYS A 125 8.94 0.56 4.32
N PHE A 126 9.19 1.52 3.44
CA PHE A 126 9.83 2.79 3.81
C PHE A 126 9.01 3.55 4.85
N TYR A 127 7.70 3.69 4.65
CA TYR A 127 6.82 4.34 5.62
C TYR A 127 6.82 3.61 6.96
N LEU A 128 6.75 2.27 6.94
CA LEU A 128 6.85 1.44 8.14
C LEU A 128 8.19 1.66 8.88
N PHE A 129 9.31 1.75 8.17
CA PHE A 129 10.62 2.01 8.77
C PHE A 129 10.71 3.41 9.36
N THR A 130 10.14 4.42 8.69
CA THR A 130 10.12 5.79 9.25
C THR A 130 9.30 5.87 10.53
N ALA A 131 8.19 5.13 10.62
CA ALA A 131 7.38 5.04 11.84
C ALA A 131 8.18 4.40 12.98
N VAL A 132 8.80 3.23 12.74
CA VAL A 132 9.60 2.51 13.75
C VAL A 132 10.87 3.28 14.15
N ALA A 133 11.52 3.96 13.21
CA ALA A 133 12.70 4.76 13.48
C ALA A 133 12.37 5.99 14.35
N SER A 134 11.19 6.58 14.19
CA SER A 134 10.74 7.70 15.04
C SER A 134 10.54 7.31 16.50
N GLU A 135 10.35 6.01 16.77
CA GLU A 135 10.23 5.43 18.11
C GLU A 135 11.59 5.00 18.71
N GLY A 136 12.69 5.13 17.97
CA GLY A 136 14.03 4.78 18.43
C GLY A 136 14.40 3.29 18.28
N PHE A 137 13.54 2.47 17.66
CA PHE A 137 13.77 1.04 17.46
C PHE A 137 14.59 0.73 16.18
N LEU A 138 15.78 1.30 16.06
CA LEU A 138 16.63 1.15 14.87
C LEU A 138 17.03 -0.31 14.58
N TRP A 139 17.17 -1.15 15.61
CA TRP A 139 17.45 -2.58 15.44
C TRP A 139 16.35 -3.31 14.66
N LEU A 140 15.07 -2.98 14.91
CA LEU A 140 13.94 -3.57 14.18
C LEU A 140 13.95 -3.16 12.70
N ALA A 141 14.31 -1.91 12.41
CA ALA A 141 14.47 -1.45 11.03
C ALA A 141 15.59 -2.22 10.31
N GLY A 142 16.72 -2.45 10.98
CA GLY A 142 17.81 -3.28 10.44
C GLY A 142 17.38 -4.71 10.12
N LEU A 143 16.67 -5.36 11.05
CA LEU A 143 16.13 -6.72 10.85
C LEU A 143 15.16 -6.78 9.67
N ALA A 144 14.31 -5.75 9.52
CA ALA A 144 13.32 -5.70 8.45
C ALA A 144 13.97 -5.47 7.07
N ILE A 145 15.03 -4.66 6.98
CA ILE A 145 15.83 -4.50 5.75
C ILE A 145 16.47 -5.84 5.38
N PHE A 146 17.08 -6.54 6.34
CA PHE A 146 17.72 -7.84 6.11
C PHE A 146 16.70 -8.89 5.62
N SER A 147 15.53 -8.97 6.28
CA SER A 147 14.43 -9.83 5.84
C SER A 147 13.99 -9.52 4.40
N SER A 148 13.89 -8.23 4.05
CA SER A 148 13.53 -7.82 2.68
C SER A 148 14.58 -8.21 1.64
N LEU A 149 15.88 -8.21 1.98
CA LEU A 149 16.95 -8.67 1.09
C LEU A 149 16.87 -10.17 0.82
N ILE A 150 16.53 -10.97 1.85
CA ILE A 150 16.30 -12.40 1.69
C ILE A 150 15.10 -12.63 0.77
N SER A 151 13.97 -11.96 1.01
CA SER A 151 12.79 -12.10 0.16
C SER A 151 13.05 -11.68 -1.30
N LEU A 152 13.84 -10.62 -1.51
CA LEU A 152 14.24 -10.18 -2.84
C LEU A 152 14.93 -11.28 -3.65
N TYR A 153 15.83 -12.04 -3.00
CA TYR A 153 16.52 -13.17 -3.65
C TYR A 153 15.53 -14.25 -4.11
N TYR A 154 14.57 -14.63 -3.26
CA TYR A 154 13.54 -15.60 -3.63
C TYR A 154 12.63 -15.12 -4.76
N TYR A 155 12.22 -13.85 -4.76
CA TYR A 155 11.38 -13.31 -5.83
C TYR A 155 12.11 -13.22 -7.17
N PHE A 156 13.42 -12.92 -7.15
CA PHE A 156 14.24 -12.95 -8.36
C PHE A 156 14.40 -14.36 -8.93
N GLN A 157 14.44 -15.40 -8.10
CA GLN A 157 14.44 -16.78 -8.62
C GLN A 157 13.15 -17.10 -9.39
N VAL A 158 11.99 -16.70 -8.88
CA VAL A 158 10.70 -16.89 -9.58
C VAL A 158 10.66 -16.09 -10.88
N LEU A 159 11.10 -14.83 -10.86
CA LEU A 159 11.22 -14.00 -12.07
C LEU A 159 12.16 -14.62 -13.11
N ARG A 160 13.29 -15.18 -12.67
CA ARG A 160 14.24 -15.89 -13.53
C ARG A 160 13.55 -17.07 -14.21
N GLN A 161 12.78 -17.85 -13.46
CA GLN A 161 12.04 -18.99 -14.01
C GLN A 161 11.05 -18.54 -15.09
N VAL A 162 10.27 -17.48 -14.83
CA VAL A 162 9.24 -16.95 -15.75
C VAL A 162 9.82 -16.40 -17.06
N TYR A 163 10.98 -15.74 -17.01
CA TYR A 163 11.53 -14.98 -18.15
C TYR A 163 12.74 -15.63 -18.85
N ILE A 164 13.53 -16.44 -18.14
CA ILE A 164 14.82 -16.96 -18.64
C ILE A 164 14.75 -18.45 -18.92
N GLU A 165 14.08 -19.24 -18.07
CA GLU A 165 14.02 -20.69 -18.26
C GLU A 165 13.15 -21.05 -19.48
N PRO A 166 13.52 -22.05 -20.29
CA PRO A 166 12.70 -22.53 -21.39
C PRO A 166 11.35 -23.08 -20.91
N VAL A 167 10.42 -23.23 -21.86
CA VAL A 167 9.14 -23.89 -21.61
C VAL A 167 9.42 -25.33 -21.13
N PRO A 168 8.89 -25.75 -19.96
CA PRO A 168 9.08 -27.10 -19.47
C PRO A 168 8.30 -28.10 -20.32
N VAL A 169 8.79 -29.33 -20.34
CA VAL A 169 8.14 -30.44 -21.03
C VAL A 169 7.08 -31.04 -20.10
N GLY A 170 5.84 -31.15 -20.59
CA GLY A 170 4.71 -31.74 -19.85
C GLY A 170 4.85 -33.25 -19.67
N GLU A 171 3.89 -33.84 -18.96
CA GLU A 171 3.90 -35.28 -18.63
C GLU A 171 3.79 -36.18 -19.88
N THR A 172 3.30 -35.63 -20.99
CA THR A 172 3.16 -36.30 -22.28
C THR A 172 4.43 -36.25 -23.15
N GLY A 173 5.51 -35.60 -22.68
CA GLY A 173 6.75 -35.43 -23.43
C GLY A 173 6.71 -34.30 -24.47
N VAL A 174 5.64 -33.50 -24.46
CA VAL A 174 5.42 -32.32 -25.32
C VAL A 174 5.49 -31.06 -24.46
N ASP A 175 5.94 -29.94 -25.02
CA ASP A 175 6.01 -28.66 -24.30
C ASP A 175 4.64 -28.26 -23.72
N ILE A 176 4.60 -27.77 -22.49
CA ILE A 176 3.35 -27.38 -21.81
C ILE A 176 2.56 -26.33 -22.61
N ALA A 177 3.27 -25.48 -23.37
CA ALA A 177 2.69 -24.47 -24.24
C ALA A 177 1.98 -25.04 -25.49
N GLU A 178 2.38 -26.21 -25.95
CA GLU A 178 1.78 -26.89 -27.10
C GLU A 178 0.65 -27.82 -26.65
N GLU A 179 0.80 -28.47 -25.48
CA GLU A 179 -0.26 -29.24 -24.83
C GLU A 179 -1.48 -28.36 -24.50
N ASN A 180 -1.26 -27.11 -24.10
CA ASN A 180 -2.31 -26.20 -23.66
C ASN A 180 -2.47 -25.02 -24.63
N PRO A 181 -3.32 -25.13 -25.67
CA PRO A 181 -3.57 -24.00 -26.60
C PRO A 181 -4.17 -22.78 -25.90
N ALA A 182 -4.75 -22.95 -24.70
CA ALA A 182 -5.23 -21.88 -23.83
C ALA A 182 -4.13 -20.90 -23.39
N LEU A 183 -2.87 -21.34 -23.29
CA LEU A 183 -1.72 -20.46 -23.05
C LEU A 183 -1.47 -19.52 -24.24
N ARG A 184 -1.60 -20.00 -25.47
CA ARG A 184 -1.47 -19.11 -26.66
C ARG A 184 -2.73 -18.31 -26.95
N ALA A 185 -3.88 -18.75 -26.42
CA ALA A 185 -5.12 -18.01 -26.54
C ALA A 185 -5.06 -16.70 -25.75
N ARG A 186 -5.79 -15.69 -26.24
CA ARG A 186 -5.90 -14.41 -25.52
C ARG A 186 -6.55 -14.66 -24.16
N PRO A 187 -5.99 -14.11 -23.06
CA PRO A 187 -6.60 -14.22 -21.75
C PRO A 187 -8.01 -13.63 -21.76
N SER A 188 -8.89 -14.18 -20.93
CA SER A 188 -10.28 -13.74 -20.84
C SER A 188 -10.34 -12.27 -20.39
N LEU A 189 -11.24 -11.49 -21.02
CA LEU A 189 -11.47 -10.07 -20.71
C LEU A 189 -11.52 -9.75 -19.20
N PRO A 190 -12.25 -10.50 -18.34
CA PRO A 190 -12.31 -10.19 -16.91
C PRO A 190 -10.94 -10.29 -16.23
N ILE A 191 -10.14 -11.32 -16.52
CA ILE A 191 -8.81 -11.50 -15.92
C ILE A 191 -7.87 -10.36 -16.32
N VAL A 192 -7.92 -9.95 -17.59
CA VAL A 192 -7.10 -8.83 -18.09
C VAL A 192 -7.46 -7.54 -17.35
N THR A 193 -8.75 -7.27 -17.16
CA THR A 193 -9.19 -6.05 -16.45
C THR A 193 -8.77 -6.05 -14.98
N VAL A 194 -8.85 -7.19 -14.28
CA VAL A 194 -8.41 -7.31 -12.88
C VAL A 194 -6.90 -7.13 -12.77
N LEU A 195 -6.12 -7.78 -13.64
CA LEU A 195 -4.67 -7.66 -13.62
C LEU A 195 -4.19 -6.25 -14.01
N ALA A 196 -4.81 -5.65 -15.02
CA ALA A 196 -4.47 -4.29 -15.46
C ALA A 196 -4.84 -3.25 -14.39
N SER A 197 -6.04 -3.35 -13.81
CA SER A 197 -6.45 -2.43 -12.73
C SER A 197 -5.59 -2.61 -11.48
N GLY A 198 -5.26 -3.84 -11.08
CA GLY A 198 -4.38 -4.10 -9.95
C GLY A 198 -2.94 -3.62 -10.17
N ALA A 199 -2.38 -3.86 -11.37
CA ALA A 199 -1.07 -3.33 -11.75
C ALA A 199 -1.04 -1.79 -11.74
N GLY A 200 -2.09 -1.16 -12.30
CA GLY A 200 -2.28 0.28 -12.26
C GLY A 200 -2.37 0.83 -10.84
N ALA A 201 -3.12 0.16 -9.96
CA ALA A 201 -3.23 0.52 -8.55
C ALA A 201 -1.89 0.45 -7.82
N MET A 202 -1.05 -0.56 -8.07
CA MET A 202 0.28 -0.68 -7.46
C MET A 202 1.23 0.45 -7.89
N ILE A 203 1.22 0.82 -9.17
CA ILE A 203 2.04 1.93 -9.68
C ILE A 203 1.53 3.26 -9.13
N TRP A 204 0.21 3.47 -9.17
CA TRP A 204 -0.43 4.67 -8.65
C TRP A 204 -0.13 4.86 -7.15
N LEU A 205 -0.25 3.80 -6.35
CA LEU A 205 0.06 3.85 -4.92
C LEU A 205 1.55 4.07 -4.65
N GLY A 206 2.43 3.53 -5.49
CA GLY A 206 3.87 3.76 -5.41
C GLY A 206 4.24 5.23 -5.62
N ILE A 207 3.68 5.86 -6.64
CA ILE A 207 3.97 7.26 -7.02
C ILE A 207 3.24 8.26 -6.10
N TYR A 208 1.99 7.99 -5.74
CA TYR A 208 1.15 8.91 -4.99
C TYR A 208 0.51 8.22 -3.76
N PRO A 209 1.26 8.06 -2.65
CA PRO A 209 0.74 7.39 -1.45
C PRO A 209 -0.19 8.26 -0.59
N ARG A 210 -0.21 9.59 -0.82
CA ARG A 210 -0.98 10.57 -0.04
C ARG A 210 -2.46 10.22 0.18
N PRO A 211 -3.27 9.89 -0.85
CA PRO A 211 -4.70 9.65 -0.68
C PRO A 211 -4.99 8.43 0.19
N LEU A 212 -4.14 7.39 0.13
CA LEU A 212 -4.32 6.23 0.99
C LEU A 212 -4.00 6.56 2.45
N ILE A 213 -2.95 7.37 2.70
CA ILE A 213 -2.59 7.80 4.04
C ILE A 213 -3.72 8.63 4.67
N GLU A 214 -4.34 9.53 3.91
CA GLU A 214 -5.49 10.34 4.39
C GLU A 214 -6.69 9.48 4.77
N VAL A 215 -7.03 8.47 3.95
CA VAL A 215 -8.10 7.51 4.27
C VAL A 215 -7.80 6.71 5.54
N ILE A 216 -6.55 6.28 5.71
CA ILE A 216 -6.12 5.53 6.90
C ILE A 216 -6.16 6.42 8.14
N GLN A 217 -5.73 7.67 8.04
CA GLN A 217 -5.81 8.62 9.15
C GLN A 217 -7.26 8.86 9.58
N ALA A 218 -8.16 9.07 8.62
CA ALA A 218 -9.58 9.19 8.90
C ALA A 218 -10.16 7.93 9.57
N ALA A 219 -9.75 6.75 9.12
CA ALA A 219 -10.17 5.48 9.71
C ALA A 219 -9.63 5.29 11.15
N SER A 220 -8.35 5.56 11.38
CA SER A 220 -7.74 5.46 12.71
C SER A 220 -8.29 6.49 13.70
N ASP A 221 -8.65 7.68 13.22
CA ASP A 221 -9.33 8.69 14.04
C ASP A 221 -10.71 8.20 14.49
N ALA A 222 -11.45 7.48 13.65
CA ALA A 222 -12.75 6.88 14.02
C ALA A 222 -12.63 5.65 14.95
N PHE A 223 -11.52 4.92 14.90
CA PHE A 223 -11.28 3.77 15.79
C PHE A 223 -10.76 4.16 17.18
N ILE A 224 -10.07 5.28 17.30
CA ILE A 224 -9.36 5.70 18.52
C ILE A 224 -9.98 6.96 19.17
N GLY A 225 -10.83 7.69 18.44
CA GLY A 225 -11.61 8.83 18.95
C GLY A 225 -12.91 8.41 19.61
#